data_AF-A0A415NDY7-F1
#
_entry.id   AF-A0A415NDY7-F1
#
_cell.length_a   1.000
_cell.length_b   1.000
_cell.length_c   1.000
_cell.angle_alpha   90.00
_cell.angle_beta   90.00
_cell.angle_gamma   90.00
#
_symmetry.space_group_name_H-M   'P 1'
#
loop_
_entity.id
_entity.type
_entity.pdbx_description
1 polymer ?
#
loop_
_entity_poly.entity_id
_entity_poly.type
_entity_poly.pdbx_seq_one_letter_code
_entity_poly.pdbx_strand_id
1 'polypeptide(L)'
;MDRTKAILICLSCILWGCTYRSNDFYQRAINYVIPLVDSGYIVDDYIHLYELATNDSNSVYEISGMNSPFSRPEYPSKIIREKGKYFCFTELDEPELSAEQVYKLTNQYNATFESSNLDFWLLGISKYKKDRVLIKDSTVRVRLIEYSDLWPYLSGGKPNDNALFMCLSSHNLVLSRSDTLIPDSLIFYIQEVSGEIDIYNRTDSAFVFFPDNQGRTYTVVNGIDTLELFIQESFPVEVAPHDSQTLHYVSKKNKSFFQNLSTNHTWDALYRLFSDSTFCFLKANGENVSIRLLHNDFRISSKIMDDSGKVLDELWNERVFNKEERLQRFFSY
;
A
#
# COMPACT_ATOMS: atom_id res chain seq x y z
N MET A 1 7.05 7.68 41.01
CA MET A 1 6.15 7.18 39.95
C MET A 1 6.18 5.66 40.01
N ASP A 2 5.05 5.03 40.30
CA ASP A 2 4.97 3.59 40.61
C ASP A 2 5.37 2.75 39.38
N ARG A 3 6.28 1.79 39.56
CA ARG A 3 6.76 0.88 38.48
C ARG A 3 5.60 0.20 37.79
N THR A 4 4.52 -0.08 38.51
CA THR A 4 3.29 -0.68 37.99
C THR A 4 2.56 0.24 37.01
N LYS A 5 2.53 1.56 37.29
CA LYS A 5 1.97 2.57 36.38
C LYS A 5 2.85 2.80 35.15
N ALA A 6 4.17 2.79 35.31
CA ALA A 6 5.10 2.90 34.18
C ALA A 6 5.01 1.69 33.24
N ILE A 7 4.87 0.47 33.79
CA ILE A 7 4.69 -0.76 33.01
C ILE A 7 3.33 -0.76 32.30
N LEU A 8 2.24 -0.32 32.95
CA LEU A 8 0.93 -0.19 32.29
C LEU A 8 0.92 0.84 31.17
N ILE A 9 1.60 1.99 31.34
CA ILE A 9 1.74 3.01 30.30
C ILE A 9 2.59 2.47 29.14
N CYS A 10 3.71 1.80 29.41
CA CYS A 10 4.53 1.17 28.38
C CYS A 10 3.79 0.02 27.68
N LEU A 11 3.01 -0.81 28.38
CA LEU A 11 2.17 -1.84 27.76
C LEU A 11 1.08 -1.20 26.90
N SER A 12 0.44 -0.10 27.32
CA SER A 12 -0.52 0.61 26.47
C SER A 12 0.13 1.25 25.24
N CYS A 13 1.37 1.73 25.33
CA CYS A 13 2.11 2.25 24.19
C CYS A 13 2.57 1.13 23.22
N ILE A 14 2.90 -0.06 23.74
CA ILE A 14 3.28 -1.23 22.92
C ILE A 14 2.04 -1.87 22.27
N LEU A 15 0.88 -1.85 22.95
CA LEU A 15 -0.40 -2.33 22.41
C LEU A 15 -1.08 -1.33 21.45
N TRP A 16 -0.68 -0.06 21.46
CA TRP A 16 -1.13 0.97 20.49
C TRP A 16 -0.30 1.00 19.20
N GLY A 17 0.80 0.24 19.14
CA GLY A 17 1.60 0.08 17.91
C GLY A 17 0.95 -0.83 16.86
N CYS A 18 -0.18 -1.46 17.18
CA CYS A 18 -0.98 -2.22 16.22
C CYS A 18 -1.97 -1.28 15.52
N THR A 19 -2.20 -1.50 14.23
CA THR A 19 -3.16 -0.88 13.30
C THR A 19 -4.64 -0.97 13.72
N TYR A 20 -4.96 -0.83 15.01
CA TYR A 20 -6.32 -0.83 15.52
C TYR A 20 -7.06 0.43 15.06
N ARG A 21 -8.00 0.26 14.13
CA ARG A 21 -8.92 1.33 13.75
C ARG A 21 -9.97 1.46 14.84
N SER A 22 -10.05 2.64 15.44
CA SER A 22 -11.13 2.93 16.38
C SER A 22 -12.48 2.83 15.67
N ASN A 23 -13.54 2.49 16.39
CA ASN A 23 -14.91 2.55 15.84
C ASN A 23 -15.24 3.95 15.29
N ASP A 24 -14.59 5.01 15.80
CA ASP A 24 -14.68 6.37 15.24
C ASP A 24 -14.23 6.43 13.78
N PHE A 25 -13.15 5.74 13.39
CA PHE A 25 -12.67 5.75 12.01
C PHE A 25 -13.71 5.18 11.03
N TYR A 26 -14.28 4.01 11.34
CA TYR A 26 -15.32 3.40 10.50
C TYR A 26 -16.56 4.28 10.41
N GLN A 27 -16.98 4.88 11.53
CA GLN A 27 -18.09 5.81 11.52
C GLN A 27 -17.80 7.05 10.68
N ARG A 28 -16.57 7.57 10.69
CA ARG A 28 -16.18 8.69 9.81
C ARG A 28 -16.24 8.30 8.34
N ALA A 29 -15.72 7.14 7.97
CA ALA A 29 -15.84 6.63 6.60
C ALA A 29 -17.32 6.54 6.17
N ILE A 30 -18.18 5.95 7.01
CA ILE A 30 -19.63 5.89 6.78
C ILE A 30 -20.22 7.29 6.61
N ASN A 31 -19.90 8.23 7.51
CA ASN A 31 -20.40 9.61 7.45
C ASN A 31 -19.99 10.34 6.16
N TYR A 32 -18.90 9.92 5.51
CA TYR A 32 -18.48 10.46 4.21
C TYR A 32 -19.21 9.82 3.03
N VAL A 33 -19.73 8.61 3.20
CA VAL A 33 -20.53 7.90 2.18
C VAL A 33 -22.02 8.23 2.29
N ILE A 34 -22.53 8.52 3.49
CA ILE A 34 -23.94 8.88 3.73
C ILE A 34 -24.47 9.95 2.75
N PRO A 35 -23.75 11.04 2.43
CA PRO A 35 -24.23 12.02 1.46
C PRO A 35 -24.52 11.43 0.07
N LEU A 36 -23.80 10.38 -0.35
CA LEU A 36 -24.10 9.65 -1.59
C LEU A 36 -25.43 8.91 -1.49
N VAL A 37 -25.70 8.28 -0.34
CA VAL A 37 -26.97 7.59 -0.05
C VAL A 37 -28.13 8.58 0.00
N ASP A 38 -27.98 9.66 0.77
CA ASP A 38 -29.02 10.69 0.94
C ASP A 38 -29.36 11.38 -0.40
N SER A 39 -28.38 11.50 -1.30
CA SER A 39 -28.56 12.08 -2.64
C SER A 39 -29.05 11.08 -3.69
N GLY A 40 -29.23 9.80 -3.32
CA GLY A 40 -29.69 8.75 -4.23
C GLY A 40 -28.64 8.26 -5.25
N TYR A 41 -27.36 8.57 -5.05
CA TYR A 41 -26.27 8.02 -5.88
C TYR A 41 -26.00 6.54 -5.59
N ILE A 42 -26.25 6.10 -4.35
CA ILE A 42 -26.21 4.69 -3.96
C ILE A 42 -27.54 4.38 -3.29
N VAL A 43 -28.35 3.54 -3.93
CA VAL A 43 -29.73 3.23 -3.50
C VAL A 43 -29.84 1.86 -2.82
N ASP A 44 -28.82 1.03 -3.01
CA ASP A 44 -28.77 -0.36 -2.56
C ASP A 44 -28.75 -0.48 -1.03
N ASP A 45 -29.14 -1.65 -0.51
CA ASP A 45 -29.22 -1.89 0.93
C ASP A 45 -27.86 -2.23 1.56
N TYR A 46 -26.95 -2.80 0.77
CA TYR A 46 -25.59 -3.11 1.18
C TYR A 46 -24.61 -2.20 0.46
N ILE A 47 -23.84 -1.46 1.24
CA ILE A 47 -22.83 -0.52 0.76
C ILE A 47 -21.49 -1.12 1.10
N HIS A 48 -20.77 -1.56 0.09
CA HIS A 48 -19.46 -2.18 0.26
C HIS A 48 -18.39 -1.11 0.29
N LEU A 49 -17.45 -1.26 1.23
CA LEU A 49 -16.23 -0.49 1.35
C LEU A 49 -15.07 -1.48 1.27
N TYR A 50 -14.61 -1.72 0.05
CA TYR A 50 -13.48 -2.61 -0.22
C TYR A 50 -12.18 -1.83 -0.08
N GLU A 51 -11.32 -2.21 0.88
CA GLU A 51 -10.04 -1.54 1.05
C GLU A 51 -9.10 -1.89 -0.11
N LEU A 52 -8.80 -0.88 -0.94
CA LEU A 52 -7.89 -1.01 -2.08
C LEU A 52 -6.42 -0.84 -1.66
N ALA A 53 -6.19 0.02 -0.66
CA ALA A 53 -4.86 0.30 -0.12
C ALA A 53 -4.97 0.84 1.31
N THR A 54 -3.97 0.54 2.13
CA THR A 54 -3.81 1.08 3.49
C THR A 54 -2.33 1.30 3.79
N ASN A 55 -2.03 2.41 4.45
CA ASN A 55 -0.72 2.68 5.03
C ASN A 55 -0.88 3.22 6.47
N ASP A 56 0.21 3.58 7.13
CA ASP A 56 0.18 4.01 8.54
C ASP A 56 -0.79 5.17 8.79
N SER A 57 -1.00 6.05 7.81
CA SER A 57 -1.76 7.29 7.99
C SER A 57 -3.12 7.32 7.29
N ASN A 58 -3.35 6.46 6.30
CA ASN A 58 -4.49 6.58 5.38
C ASN A 58 -5.05 5.22 4.96
N SER A 59 -6.29 5.24 4.48
CA SER A 59 -6.93 4.14 3.75
C SER A 59 -7.57 4.68 2.46
N VAL A 60 -7.58 3.85 1.43
CA VAL A 60 -8.30 4.09 0.19
C VAL A 60 -9.33 2.97 0.01
N TYR A 61 -10.58 3.36 -0.13
CA TYR A 61 -11.71 2.46 -0.32
C TYR A 61 -12.31 2.60 -1.70
N GLU A 62 -12.69 1.47 -2.27
CA GLU A 62 -13.72 1.40 -3.28
C GLU A 62 -15.09 1.27 -2.62
N ILE A 63 -16.04 2.09 -3.04
CA ILE A 63 -17.39 2.14 -2.52
C ILE A 63 -18.38 1.78 -3.62
N SER A 64 -19.24 0.82 -3.35
CA SER A 64 -20.24 0.36 -4.31
C SER A 64 -21.51 -0.14 -3.62
N GLY A 65 -22.67 0.12 -4.21
CA GLY A 65 -23.94 -0.45 -3.76
C GLY A 65 -24.15 -1.87 -4.31
N MET A 66 -24.66 -2.78 -3.48
CA MET A 66 -24.91 -4.18 -3.77
C MET A 66 -26.23 -4.66 -3.17
N ASN A 67 -26.80 -5.74 -3.71
CA ASN A 67 -28.00 -6.38 -3.15
C ASN A 67 -27.67 -7.41 -2.07
N SER A 68 -26.39 -7.69 -1.85
CA SER A 68 -25.87 -8.72 -0.96
C SER A 68 -24.77 -8.15 -0.05
N PRO A 69 -24.61 -8.64 1.20
CA PRO A 69 -23.44 -8.33 2.02
C PRO A 69 -22.15 -9.02 1.54
N PHE A 70 -22.22 -9.85 0.49
CA PHE A 70 -21.09 -10.54 -0.12
C PHE A 70 -20.88 -10.04 -1.55
N SER A 71 -19.82 -9.28 -1.78
CA SER A 71 -19.45 -8.74 -3.11
C SER A 71 -18.28 -9.51 -3.75
N ARG A 72 -17.52 -10.27 -2.97
CA ARG A 72 -16.30 -10.95 -3.37
C ARG A 72 -16.12 -12.24 -2.57
N PRO A 73 -15.16 -13.12 -2.91
CA PRO A 73 -14.91 -14.36 -2.17
C PRO A 73 -14.68 -14.15 -0.67
N GLU A 74 -14.22 -12.95 -0.28
CA GLU A 74 -13.95 -12.57 1.10
C GLU A 74 -15.23 -12.13 1.83
N TYR A 75 -15.42 -12.62 3.05
CA TYR A 75 -16.51 -12.17 3.91
C TYR A 75 -16.18 -10.78 4.48
N PRO A 76 -17.19 -9.93 4.75
CA PRO A 76 -16.93 -8.66 5.41
C PRO A 76 -16.33 -8.90 6.80
N SER A 77 -15.24 -8.23 7.12
CA SER A 77 -14.68 -8.21 8.48
C SER A 77 -15.53 -7.37 9.44
N LYS A 78 -16.31 -6.43 8.89
CA LYS A 78 -17.18 -5.56 9.70
C LYS A 78 -18.43 -5.16 8.94
N ILE A 79 -19.57 -5.23 9.63
CA ILE A 79 -20.84 -4.70 9.13
C ILE A 79 -21.38 -3.71 10.15
N ILE A 80 -21.66 -2.49 9.71
CA ILE A 80 -22.25 -1.43 10.55
C ILE A 80 -23.57 -1.00 9.92
N ARG A 81 -24.63 -0.99 10.72
CA ARG A 81 -25.95 -0.53 10.27
C ARG A 81 -26.11 0.95 10.59
N GLU A 82 -26.34 1.76 9.57
CA GLU A 82 -26.49 3.22 9.70
C GLU A 82 -27.52 3.70 8.68
N LYS A 83 -28.43 4.61 9.08
CA LYS A 83 -29.55 5.09 8.24
C LYS A 83 -30.35 3.99 7.51
N GLY A 84 -30.52 2.83 8.14
CA GLY A 84 -31.26 1.70 7.57
C GLY A 84 -30.50 0.91 6.49
N LYS A 85 -29.24 1.26 6.21
CA LYS A 85 -28.35 0.58 5.27
C LYS A 85 -27.28 -0.23 6.01
N TYR A 86 -26.68 -1.20 5.33
CA TYR A 86 -25.59 -2.03 5.84
C TYR A 86 -24.27 -1.63 5.18
N PHE A 87 -23.34 -1.09 5.95
CA PHE A 87 -21.99 -0.75 5.48
C PHE A 87 -21.06 -1.93 5.75
N CYS A 88 -20.64 -2.60 4.68
CA CYS A 88 -19.85 -3.83 4.68
C CYS A 88 -18.39 -3.51 4.35
N PHE A 89 -17.50 -3.62 5.33
CA PHE A 89 -16.06 -3.44 5.13
C PHE A 89 -15.38 -4.78 4.90
N THR A 90 -14.60 -4.86 3.84
CA THR A 90 -13.84 -6.06 3.40
C THR A 90 -12.37 -5.72 3.25
N GLU A 91 -11.50 -6.75 3.25
CA GLU A 91 -10.03 -6.62 3.20
C GLU A 91 -9.41 -5.81 4.34
N LEU A 92 -10.14 -5.66 5.45
CA LEU A 92 -9.56 -5.04 6.63
C LEU A 92 -8.46 -5.93 7.21
N ASP A 93 -7.50 -5.31 7.90
CA ASP A 93 -6.62 -5.97 8.88
C ASP A 93 -7.40 -6.37 10.15
N GLU A 94 -8.58 -6.96 9.96
CA GLU A 94 -9.51 -7.48 10.95
C GLU A 94 -10.04 -8.84 10.45
N PRO A 95 -10.27 -9.82 11.35
CA PRO A 95 -10.77 -11.13 10.95
C PRO A 95 -12.15 -11.01 10.28
N GLU A 96 -12.36 -11.83 9.25
CA GLU A 96 -13.66 -11.92 8.57
C GLU A 96 -14.76 -12.38 9.53
N LEU A 97 -15.98 -11.88 9.33
CA LEU A 97 -17.14 -12.39 10.03
C LEU A 97 -17.51 -13.78 9.50
N SER A 98 -17.88 -14.69 10.40
CA SER A 98 -18.44 -15.98 9.99
C SER A 98 -19.80 -15.80 9.31
N ALA A 99 -20.19 -16.78 8.49
CA ALA A 99 -21.51 -16.80 7.85
C ALA A 99 -22.66 -16.64 8.88
N GLU A 100 -22.53 -17.25 10.07
CA GLU A 100 -23.51 -17.10 11.15
C GLU A 100 -23.56 -15.67 11.70
N GLN A 101 -22.41 -15.00 11.84
CA GLN A 101 -22.34 -13.62 12.29
C GLN A 101 -22.99 -12.67 11.27
N VAL A 102 -22.68 -12.85 9.98
CA VAL A 102 -23.31 -12.06 8.91
C VAL A 102 -24.81 -12.28 8.89
N TYR A 103 -25.27 -13.53 8.99
CA TYR A 103 -26.70 -13.86 9.07
C TYR A 103 -27.39 -13.17 10.26
N LYS A 104 -26.79 -13.20 11.45
CA LYS A 104 -27.36 -12.53 12.64
C LYS A 104 -27.49 -11.02 12.45
N LEU A 105 -26.61 -10.39 11.68
CA LEU A 105 -26.61 -8.95 11.44
C LEU A 105 -27.56 -8.52 10.32
N THR A 106 -27.65 -9.31 9.25
CA THR A 106 -28.29 -8.94 7.98
C THR A 106 -29.54 -9.75 7.65
N ASN A 107 -29.76 -10.86 8.34
CA ASN A 107 -30.76 -11.88 8.03
C ASN A 107 -30.59 -12.52 6.63
N GLN A 108 -29.39 -12.45 6.05
CA GLN A 108 -29.05 -13.06 4.76
C GLN A 108 -28.35 -14.40 4.96
N TYR A 109 -28.96 -15.48 4.47
CA TYR A 109 -28.42 -16.83 4.49
C TYR A 109 -28.04 -17.21 3.06
N ASN A 110 -26.75 -17.38 2.78
CA ASN A 110 -26.23 -17.75 1.46
C ASN A 110 -26.62 -16.80 0.32
N ALA A 111 -26.11 -15.57 0.33
CA ALA A 111 -26.24 -14.73 -0.85
C ALA A 111 -25.17 -15.08 -1.89
N THR A 112 -25.57 -15.02 -3.15
CA THR A 112 -24.70 -15.22 -4.31
C THR A 112 -23.67 -14.10 -4.38
N PHE A 113 -22.43 -14.45 -4.74
CA PHE A 113 -21.40 -13.46 -5.02
C PHE A 113 -21.86 -12.56 -6.17
N GLU A 114 -22.08 -11.28 -5.89
CA GLU A 114 -22.37 -10.29 -6.92
C GLU A 114 -21.05 -9.67 -7.38
N SER A 115 -20.74 -9.78 -8.68
CA SER A 115 -19.60 -9.04 -9.23
C SER A 115 -19.90 -7.55 -9.12
N SER A 116 -19.00 -6.79 -8.52
CA SER A 116 -19.12 -5.34 -8.41
C SER A 116 -19.44 -4.69 -9.76
N ASN A 117 -20.46 -3.84 -9.79
CA ASN A 117 -20.75 -2.99 -10.94
C ASN A 117 -19.55 -2.04 -11.23
N LEU A 118 -19.43 -1.59 -12.48
CA LEU A 118 -18.42 -0.60 -12.89
C LEU A 118 -18.72 0.82 -12.37
N ASP A 119 -19.84 1.05 -11.68
CA ASP A 119 -20.18 2.34 -11.05
C ASP A 119 -19.78 2.28 -9.57
N PHE A 120 -18.64 2.86 -9.25
CA PHE A 120 -18.09 2.88 -7.89
C PHE A 120 -17.54 4.27 -7.55
N TRP A 121 -17.31 4.48 -6.27
CA TRP A 121 -16.67 5.69 -5.78
C TRP A 121 -15.37 5.34 -5.10
N LEU A 122 -14.36 6.18 -5.25
CA LEU A 122 -13.09 6.06 -4.53
C LEU A 122 -13.10 7.04 -3.35
N LEU A 123 -12.80 6.53 -2.17
CA LEU A 123 -12.65 7.32 -0.95
C LEU A 123 -11.23 7.20 -0.42
N GLY A 124 -10.44 8.26 -0.54
CA GLY A 124 -9.22 8.43 0.25
C GLY A 124 -9.57 9.09 1.58
N ILE A 125 -9.17 8.48 2.69
CA ILE A 125 -9.46 8.99 4.04
C ILE A 125 -8.24 8.91 4.95
N SER A 126 -8.01 9.98 5.73
CA SER A 126 -6.98 9.97 6.78
C SER A 126 -7.45 9.24 8.04
N LYS A 127 -6.56 8.42 8.60
CA LYS A 127 -6.78 7.72 9.88
C LYS A 127 -6.77 8.67 11.07
N TYR A 128 -5.99 9.74 11.01
CA TYR A 128 -5.78 10.65 12.15
C TYR A 128 -6.31 12.06 11.92
N LYS A 129 -6.44 12.51 10.67
CA LYS A 129 -6.98 13.83 10.32
C LYS A 129 -8.43 13.71 9.83
N LYS A 130 -9.11 14.85 9.72
CA LYS A 130 -10.47 14.95 9.13
C LYS A 130 -10.43 15.17 7.62
N ASP A 131 -9.34 14.77 6.97
CA ASP A 131 -9.10 14.95 5.55
C ASP A 131 -9.68 13.77 4.76
N ARG A 132 -10.33 14.07 3.64
CA ARG A 132 -10.88 13.07 2.73
C ARG A 132 -10.90 13.56 1.28
N VAL A 133 -10.99 12.62 0.36
CA VAL A 133 -11.38 12.84 -1.04
C VAL A 133 -12.43 11.79 -1.42
N LEU A 134 -13.42 12.19 -2.22
CA LEU A 134 -14.41 11.29 -2.78
C LEU A 134 -14.49 11.54 -4.29
N ILE A 135 -14.18 10.52 -5.09
CA ILE A 135 -14.08 10.59 -6.54
C ILE A 135 -15.12 9.65 -7.14
N LYS A 136 -15.94 10.14 -8.07
CA LYS A 136 -16.79 9.25 -8.86
C LYS A 136 -15.93 8.61 -9.93
N ASP A 137 -15.94 7.29 -10.01
CA ASP A 137 -15.22 6.56 -11.04
C ASP A 137 -16.16 5.58 -11.75
N SER A 138 -15.91 5.41 -13.04
CA SER A 138 -16.61 4.45 -13.89
C SER A 138 -15.67 3.62 -14.75
N THR A 139 -14.35 3.78 -14.57
CA THR A 139 -13.33 3.31 -15.49
C THR A 139 -12.15 2.65 -14.77
N VAL A 140 -12.09 1.32 -14.93
CA VAL A 140 -10.93 0.42 -14.77
C VAL A 140 -10.02 0.67 -13.54
N ARG A 141 -10.19 -0.19 -12.52
CA ARG A 141 -9.39 -0.28 -11.29
C ARG A 141 -7.86 -0.28 -11.43
N VAL A 142 -7.31 -0.57 -12.61
CA VAL A 142 -5.87 -0.78 -12.82
C VAL A 142 -5.07 0.54 -12.79
N ARG A 143 -5.72 1.70 -12.84
CA ARG A 143 -5.09 3.02 -12.98
C ARG A 143 -5.26 3.93 -11.75
N LEU A 144 -5.38 3.36 -10.55
CA LEU A 144 -5.64 4.15 -9.33
C LEU A 144 -4.58 5.22 -9.04
N ILE A 145 -3.31 4.95 -9.38
CA ILE A 145 -2.21 5.90 -9.24
C ILE A 145 -2.36 7.13 -10.16
N GLU A 146 -3.20 7.08 -11.18
CA GLU A 146 -3.43 8.21 -12.09
C GLU A 146 -4.36 9.27 -11.49
N TYR A 147 -5.10 8.95 -10.42
CA TYR A 147 -5.96 9.91 -9.72
C TYR A 147 -5.13 10.79 -8.79
N SER A 148 -4.76 11.98 -9.28
CA SER A 148 -3.92 12.90 -8.50
C SER A 148 -4.50 13.32 -7.15
N ASP A 149 -5.83 13.29 -7.01
CA ASP A 149 -6.49 13.59 -5.74
C ASP A 149 -6.30 12.49 -4.68
N LEU A 150 -5.94 11.26 -5.09
CA LEU A 150 -5.61 10.16 -4.17
C LEU A 150 -4.16 10.21 -3.67
N TRP A 151 -3.25 10.90 -4.35
CA TRP A 151 -1.82 10.93 -3.98
C TRP A 151 -1.57 11.29 -2.51
N PRO A 152 -2.23 12.29 -1.89
CA PRO A 152 -2.03 12.58 -0.48
C PRO A 152 -2.34 11.43 0.49
N TYR A 153 -3.07 10.41 0.02
CA TYR A 153 -3.45 9.22 0.78
C TYR A 153 -2.52 8.03 0.54
N LEU A 154 -1.56 8.14 -0.40
CA LEU A 154 -0.56 7.12 -0.68
C LEU A 154 0.72 7.34 0.15
N SER A 155 1.46 6.27 0.39
CA SER A 155 2.82 6.32 0.91
C SER A 155 3.74 7.03 -0.08
N GLY A 156 4.77 7.70 0.42
CA GLY A 156 5.54 8.65 -0.37
C GLY A 156 4.86 10.01 -0.58
N GLY A 157 3.57 10.18 -0.24
CA GLY A 157 2.88 11.47 -0.29
C GLY A 157 2.48 11.89 -1.71
N LYS A 158 2.77 13.13 -2.11
CA LYS A 158 2.46 13.64 -3.46
C LYS A 158 3.73 14.01 -4.23
N PRO A 159 3.74 13.89 -5.57
CA PRO A 159 4.89 14.27 -6.36
C PRO A 159 5.10 15.78 -6.33
N ASN A 160 6.29 16.22 -6.75
CA ASN A 160 6.62 17.64 -6.83
C ASN A 160 5.84 18.35 -7.96
N ASP A 161 5.56 17.62 -9.03
CA ASP A 161 4.80 18.06 -10.20
C ASP A 161 3.89 16.92 -10.67
N ASN A 162 2.70 17.27 -11.15
CA ASN A 162 1.73 16.34 -11.71
C ASN A 162 2.05 15.95 -13.16
N ALA A 163 2.92 16.72 -13.83
CA ALA A 163 3.30 16.55 -15.22
C ALA A 163 4.19 15.32 -15.48
N LEU A 164 5.17 15.10 -14.60
CA LEU A 164 6.08 13.97 -14.66
C LEU A 164 6.25 13.43 -13.25
N PHE A 165 5.78 12.21 -13.01
CA PHE A 165 5.87 11.57 -11.70
C PHE A 165 6.31 10.12 -11.82
N MET A 166 6.77 9.59 -10.70
CA MET A 166 7.25 8.22 -10.60
C MET A 166 6.62 7.53 -9.41
N CYS A 167 6.43 6.22 -9.53
CA CYS A 167 5.81 5.38 -8.53
C CYS A 167 6.64 4.11 -8.31
N LEU A 168 7.06 3.87 -7.06
CA LEU A 168 7.67 2.60 -6.68
C LEU A 168 6.60 1.51 -6.69
N SER A 169 6.78 0.56 -7.58
CA SER A 169 5.79 -0.47 -7.89
C SER A 169 6.05 -1.77 -7.12
N SER A 170 7.32 -2.14 -6.95
CA SER A 170 7.73 -3.30 -6.16
C SER A 170 9.14 -3.13 -5.58
N HIS A 171 9.45 -3.85 -4.51
CA HIS A 171 10.77 -3.89 -3.89
C HIS A 171 11.07 -5.30 -3.35
N ASN A 172 11.73 -6.10 -4.18
CA ASN A 172 12.12 -7.48 -3.92
C ASN A 172 13.42 -7.54 -3.08
N LEU A 173 13.47 -8.48 -2.15
CA LEU A 173 14.65 -8.75 -1.30
C LEU A 173 15.43 -9.93 -1.86
N VAL A 174 16.73 -9.75 -2.11
CA VAL A 174 17.64 -10.83 -2.53
C VAL A 174 18.50 -11.26 -1.35
N LEU A 175 18.33 -12.52 -0.92
CA LEU A 175 19.00 -13.07 0.24
C LEU A 175 20.30 -13.80 -0.13
N SER A 176 21.28 -13.69 0.74
CA SER A 176 22.55 -14.45 0.68
C SER A 176 22.42 -15.91 1.09
N ARG A 177 21.33 -16.25 1.76
CA ARG A 177 21.05 -17.57 2.32
C ARG A 177 19.56 -17.85 2.18
N SER A 178 19.24 -19.00 1.60
CA SER A 178 17.87 -19.45 1.35
C SER A 178 17.34 -20.42 2.42
N ASP A 179 18.16 -20.74 3.42
CA ASP A 179 17.91 -21.84 4.36
C ASP A 179 17.06 -21.46 5.58
N THR A 180 16.66 -20.19 5.76
CA THR A 180 15.73 -19.79 6.83
C THR A 180 15.03 -18.46 6.52
N LEU A 181 13.73 -18.51 6.22
CA LEU A 181 12.83 -17.35 6.13
C LEU A 181 12.35 -16.96 7.55
N ILE A 182 13.27 -16.56 8.44
CA ILE A 182 12.90 -16.05 9.77
C ILE A 182 12.75 -14.52 9.66
N PRO A 183 11.52 -13.96 9.75
CA PRO A 183 11.25 -12.55 9.44
C PRO A 183 12.14 -11.54 10.19
N ASP A 184 12.38 -11.79 11.48
CA ASP A 184 13.21 -10.91 12.34
C ASP A 184 14.72 -11.03 12.09
N SER A 185 15.14 -12.00 11.27
CA SER A 185 16.55 -12.23 10.92
C SER A 185 16.87 -11.97 9.45
N LEU A 186 15.86 -11.75 8.60
CA LEU A 186 16.02 -11.51 7.16
C LEU A 186 17.03 -10.40 6.86
N ILE A 187 16.98 -9.33 7.67
CA ILE A 187 17.86 -8.17 7.60
C ILE A 187 19.36 -8.49 7.53
N PHE A 188 19.79 -9.57 8.19
CA PHE A 188 21.20 -9.99 8.21
C PHE A 188 21.62 -10.69 6.91
N TYR A 189 20.65 -11.16 6.15
CA TYR A 189 20.86 -11.97 4.95
C TYR A 189 20.59 -11.19 3.66
N ILE A 190 19.92 -10.03 3.70
CA ILE A 190 19.70 -9.18 2.53
C ILE A 190 21.06 -8.77 1.93
N GLN A 191 21.32 -9.18 0.69
CA GLN A 191 22.47 -8.71 -0.08
C GLN A 191 22.14 -7.42 -0.81
N GLU A 192 20.97 -7.39 -1.45
CA GLU A 192 20.50 -6.31 -2.29
C GLU A 192 18.96 -6.30 -2.35
N VAL A 193 18.42 -5.16 -2.73
CA VAL A 193 17.01 -4.96 -3.07
C VAL A 193 16.92 -4.67 -4.56
N SER A 194 15.95 -5.27 -5.23
CA SER A 194 15.62 -4.98 -6.64
C SER A 194 14.15 -4.66 -6.78
N GLY A 195 13.69 -4.18 -7.92
CA GLY A 195 12.27 -3.91 -8.07
C GLY A 195 11.93 -3.14 -9.33
N GLU A 196 10.69 -2.66 -9.37
CA GLU A 196 10.11 -1.92 -10.48
C GLU A 196 9.70 -0.52 -10.02
N ILE A 197 10.02 0.48 -10.83
CA ILE A 197 9.56 1.86 -10.69
C ILE A 197 8.86 2.23 -11.99
N ASP A 198 7.62 2.66 -11.88
CA ASP A 198 6.89 3.17 -13.03
C ASP A 198 7.09 4.68 -13.14
N ILE A 199 7.41 5.15 -14.34
CA ILE A 199 7.45 6.57 -14.68
C ILE A 199 6.26 6.92 -15.55
N TYR A 200 5.64 8.08 -15.28
CA TYR A 200 4.46 8.57 -15.97
C TYR A 200 4.72 9.96 -16.51
N ASN A 201 4.54 10.14 -17.82
CA ASN A 201 4.57 11.42 -18.49
C ASN A 201 3.14 11.85 -18.84
N ARG A 202 2.69 12.97 -18.28
CA ARG A 202 1.37 13.57 -18.55
C ARG A 202 1.44 14.83 -19.41
N THR A 203 2.61 15.12 -19.97
CA THR A 203 2.84 16.29 -20.82
C THR A 203 2.68 15.96 -22.29
N ASP A 204 2.63 17.01 -23.11
CA ASP A 204 2.62 16.92 -24.56
C ASP A 204 4.03 16.71 -25.18
N SER A 205 5.07 16.61 -24.36
CA SER A 205 6.47 16.47 -24.80
C SER A 205 7.10 15.18 -24.30
N ALA A 206 7.99 14.58 -25.08
CA ALA A 206 8.74 13.41 -24.65
C ALA A 206 9.78 13.79 -23.58
N PHE A 207 10.00 12.88 -22.62
CA PHE A 207 11.11 12.98 -21.67
C PHE A 207 12.16 11.93 -22.00
N VAL A 208 13.40 12.39 -22.16
CA VAL A 208 14.55 11.52 -22.41
C VAL A 208 15.49 11.58 -21.21
N PHE A 209 15.65 10.44 -20.55
CA PHE A 209 16.54 10.27 -19.41
C PHE A 209 17.91 9.77 -19.87
N PHE A 210 18.95 10.34 -19.27
CA PHE A 210 20.36 9.97 -19.52
C PHE A 210 21.05 9.59 -18.20
N PRO A 211 22.10 8.74 -18.25
CA PRO A 211 22.93 8.46 -17.10
C PRO A 211 23.60 9.74 -16.57
N ASP A 212 24.10 9.69 -15.34
CA ASP A 212 24.93 10.77 -14.81
C ASP A 212 26.21 10.97 -15.66
N ASN A 213 26.97 12.03 -15.37
CA ASN A 213 28.20 12.34 -16.11
C ASN A 213 29.29 11.23 -16.00
N GLN A 214 29.12 10.25 -15.11
CA GLN A 214 30.03 9.11 -14.93
C GLN A 214 29.46 7.82 -15.57
N GLY A 215 28.38 7.92 -16.35
CA GLY A 215 27.72 6.77 -16.96
C GLY A 215 26.97 5.89 -15.96
N ARG A 216 26.78 6.36 -14.72
CA ARG A 216 26.08 5.63 -13.66
C ARG A 216 24.64 6.10 -13.60
N THR A 217 23.78 5.15 -13.28
CA THR A 217 22.39 5.41 -12.96
C THR A 217 22.23 4.99 -11.53
N TYR A 218 22.15 5.93 -10.60
CA TYR A 218 21.93 5.55 -9.21
C TYR A 218 20.97 6.50 -8.53
N THR A 219 20.33 5.96 -7.50
CA THR A 219 19.35 6.67 -6.71
C THR A 219 19.70 6.56 -5.25
N VAL A 220 19.54 7.64 -4.50
CA VAL A 220 19.81 7.66 -3.06
C VAL A 220 18.51 7.45 -2.30
N VAL A 221 18.51 6.48 -1.40
CA VAL A 221 17.43 6.23 -0.42
C VAL A 221 17.70 7.09 0.82
N ASN A 222 16.66 7.72 1.39
CA ASN A 222 16.57 8.43 2.69
C ASN A 222 17.60 9.53 3.05
N GLY A 223 18.72 9.71 2.33
CA GLY A 223 19.67 10.82 2.50
C GLY A 223 20.48 10.85 3.81
N ILE A 224 20.01 10.20 4.89
CA ILE A 224 20.73 10.00 6.16
C ILE A 224 21.63 8.76 6.05
N ASP A 225 21.07 7.65 5.59
CA ASP A 225 21.80 6.43 5.21
C ASP A 225 21.60 6.23 3.71
N THR A 226 22.69 6.22 2.93
CA THR A 226 22.59 6.15 1.47
C THR A 226 22.66 4.70 0.99
N LEU A 227 21.58 4.24 0.34
CA LEU A 227 21.59 3.06 -0.52
C LEU A 227 21.52 3.51 -1.98
N GLU A 228 22.50 3.11 -2.79
CA GLU A 228 22.56 3.40 -4.23
C GLU A 228 21.72 2.38 -5.00
N LEU A 229 20.74 2.81 -5.82
CA LEU A 229 19.91 1.94 -6.66
C LEU A 229 20.19 2.11 -8.15
N PHE A 230 20.68 1.06 -8.82
CA PHE A 230 21.05 1.06 -10.23
C PHE A 230 19.93 0.70 -11.18
N ILE A 231 19.61 1.59 -12.12
CA ILE A 231 18.63 1.36 -13.19
C ILE A 231 19.23 0.41 -14.23
N GLN A 232 18.49 -0.64 -14.60
CA GLN A 232 18.94 -1.73 -15.47
C GLN A 232 18.63 -1.50 -16.95
N GLU A 233 17.75 -0.55 -17.26
CA GLU A 233 17.41 -0.19 -18.64
C GLU A 233 18.62 0.34 -19.42
N SER A 234 18.65 0.03 -20.72
CA SER A 234 19.60 0.65 -21.64
C SER A 234 19.23 2.12 -21.84
N PHE A 235 20.23 3.00 -21.77
CA PHE A 235 20.04 4.43 -22.00
C PHE A 235 20.28 4.83 -23.47
N PRO A 236 19.61 5.88 -23.97
CA PRO A 236 18.63 6.72 -23.26
C PRO A 236 17.29 6.02 -23.04
N VAL A 237 16.61 6.38 -21.95
CA VAL A 237 15.24 5.93 -21.67
C VAL A 237 14.29 7.04 -22.12
N GLU A 238 13.40 6.76 -23.05
CA GLU A 238 12.45 7.74 -23.60
C GLU A 238 11.01 7.39 -23.18
N VAL A 239 10.32 8.36 -22.59
CA VAL A 239 8.91 8.26 -22.22
C VAL A 239 8.11 9.22 -23.09
N ALA A 240 7.27 8.68 -23.96
CA ALA A 240 6.46 9.44 -24.90
C ALA A 240 5.41 10.33 -24.17
N PRO A 241 4.88 11.37 -24.84
CA PRO A 241 3.77 12.16 -24.31
C PRO A 241 2.59 11.28 -23.89
N HIS A 242 2.01 11.54 -22.72
CA HIS A 242 0.87 10.80 -22.17
C HIS A 242 1.08 9.28 -22.00
N ASP A 243 2.34 8.86 -21.86
CA ASP A 243 2.73 7.45 -21.73
C ASP A 243 3.39 7.13 -20.37
N SER A 244 3.58 5.84 -20.12
CA SER A 244 4.25 5.32 -18.94
C SER A 244 5.24 4.21 -19.27
N GLN A 245 6.32 4.10 -18.50
CA GLN A 245 7.30 3.04 -18.65
C GLN A 245 7.68 2.46 -17.29
N THR A 246 7.89 1.14 -17.24
CA THR A 246 8.42 0.47 -16.05
C THR A 246 9.94 0.34 -16.15
N LEU A 247 10.63 0.77 -15.10
CA LEU A 247 12.09 0.70 -14.96
C LEU A 247 12.46 -0.31 -13.87
N HIS A 248 13.47 -1.13 -14.13
CA HIS A 248 13.99 -2.11 -13.19
C HIS A 248 15.22 -1.56 -12.49
N TYR A 249 15.28 -1.75 -11.17
CA TYR A 249 16.43 -1.33 -10.39
C TYR A 249 17.03 -2.46 -9.57
N VAL A 250 18.31 -2.35 -9.25
CA VAL A 250 19.03 -3.21 -8.30
C VAL A 250 19.91 -2.34 -7.40
N SER A 251 19.83 -2.52 -6.11
CA SER A 251 20.67 -1.80 -5.16
C SER A 251 22.12 -2.28 -5.21
N LYS A 252 23.06 -1.39 -4.90
CA LYS A 252 24.42 -1.80 -4.56
C LYS A 252 24.41 -2.77 -3.39
N LYS A 253 25.11 -3.89 -3.53
CA LYS A 253 25.29 -4.84 -2.43
C LYS A 253 25.89 -4.14 -1.21
N ASN A 254 25.11 -4.06 -0.13
CA ASN A 254 25.51 -3.35 1.08
C ASN A 254 24.90 -3.99 2.33
N LYS A 255 25.51 -5.07 2.81
CA LYS A 255 25.04 -5.79 4.00
C LYS A 255 24.99 -4.90 5.25
N SER A 256 26.00 -4.04 5.44
CA SER A 256 26.04 -3.13 6.59
C SER A 256 24.88 -2.14 6.62
N PHE A 257 24.43 -1.67 5.44
CA PHE A 257 23.26 -0.80 5.36
C PHE A 257 22.02 -1.50 5.90
N PHE A 258 21.75 -2.71 5.42
CA PHE A 258 20.57 -3.46 5.86
C PHE A 258 20.67 -3.84 7.33
N GLN A 259 21.83 -4.31 7.80
CA GLN A 259 22.04 -4.71 9.20
C GLN A 259 21.87 -3.58 10.22
N ASN A 260 21.93 -2.32 9.80
CA ASN A 260 21.68 -1.16 10.66
C ASN A 260 20.18 -0.81 10.80
N LEU A 261 19.30 -1.41 10.00
CA LEU A 261 17.85 -1.22 10.15
C LEU A 261 17.36 -1.94 11.42
N SER A 262 16.17 -1.55 11.91
CA SER A 262 15.56 -2.22 13.06
C SER A 262 15.33 -3.72 12.77
N THR A 263 15.78 -4.58 13.67
CA THR A 263 15.56 -6.04 13.59
C THR A 263 14.14 -6.45 13.97
N ASN A 264 13.43 -5.61 14.73
CA ASN A 264 12.01 -5.82 14.99
C ASN A 264 11.22 -5.33 13.77
N HIS A 265 10.47 -6.23 13.14
CA HIS A 265 9.68 -5.95 11.94
C HIS A 265 10.53 -5.47 10.76
N THR A 266 11.50 -6.29 10.35
CA THR A 266 12.41 -6.01 9.22
C THR A 266 11.68 -5.46 7.99
N TRP A 267 10.53 -6.05 7.65
CA TRP A 267 9.75 -5.64 6.49
C TRP A 267 9.16 -4.24 6.66
N ASP A 268 8.53 -3.96 7.79
CA ASP A 268 7.98 -2.63 8.11
C ASP A 268 9.08 -1.57 8.12
N ALA A 269 10.26 -1.91 8.63
CA ALA A 269 11.42 -1.03 8.62
C ALA A 269 11.88 -0.71 7.19
N LEU A 270 11.91 -1.70 6.29
CA LEU A 270 12.23 -1.51 4.89
C LEU A 270 11.15 -0.74 4.14
N TYR A 271 9.88 -1.08 4.36
CA TYR A 271 8.74 -0.39 3.76
C TYR A 271 8.74 1.09 4.14
N ARG A 272 8.92 1.42 5.43
CA ARG A 272 9.03 2.80 5.90
C ARG A 272 10.22 3.52 5.31
N LEU A 273 11.38 2.86 5.28
CA LEU A 273 12.58 3.39 4.64
C LEU A 273 12.31 3.80 3.20
N PHE A 274 11.66 2.96 2.40
CA PHE A 274 11.34 3.27 1.00
C PHE A 274 10.22 4.32 0.88
N SER A 275 9.20 4.27 1.72
CA SER A 275 8.10 5.27 1.76
C SER A 275 8.61 6.68 2.05
N ASP A 276 9.55 6.83 2.98
CA ASP A 276 10.03 8.15 3.43
C ASP A 276 11.21 8.66 2.58
N SER A 277 11.65 7.88 1.60
CA SER A 277 12.81 8.23 0.77
C SER A 277 12.48 9.22 -0.33
N THR A 278 13.36 10.22 -0.48
CA THR A 278 13.41 11.06 -1.68
C THR A 278 14.47 10.49 -2.62
N PHE A 279 14.05 10.11 -3.80
CA PHE A 279 14.90 9.45 -4.77
C PHE A 279 15.35 10.46 -5.84
N CYS A 280 16.64 10.48 -6.16
CA CYS A 280 17.20 11.34 -7.21
C CYS A 280 17.56 10.50 -8.43
N PHE A 281 16.71 10.51 -9.45
CA PHE A 281 16.94 9.79 -10.70
C PHE A 281 17.29 10.77 -11.80
N LEU A 282 18.57 10.81 -12.19
CA LEU A 282 19.00 11.10 -13.56
C LEU A 282 18.74 12.53 -14.09
N LYS A 283 19.41 12.83 -15.21
CA LYS A 283 19.15 14.05 -15.96
C LYS A 283 18.01 13.81 -16.92
N ALA A 284 16.98 14.65 -16.86
CA ALA A 284 15.89 14.65 -17.83
C ALA A 284 16.15 15.78 -18.84
N ASN A 285 16.23 15.46 -20.13
CA ASN A 285 16.52 16.41 -21.20
C ASN A 285 17.79 17.28 -20.95
N GLY A 286 18.78 16.72 -20.24
CA GLY A 286 20.05 17.40 -19.91
C GLY A 286 20.06 18.18 -18.60
N GLU A 287 18.92 18.36 -17.93
CA GLU A 287 18.80 19.05 -16.64
C GLU A 287 18.74 18.07 -15.48
N ASN A 288 19.27 18.45 -14.32
CA ASN A 288 19.15 17.66 -13.11
C ASN A 288 17.70 17.73 -12.61
N VAL A 289 17.03 16.59 -12.50
CA VAL A 289 15.67 16.50 -11.96
C VAL A 289 15.68 15.68 -10.68
N SER A 290 14.90 16.12 -9.69
CA SER A 290 14.63 15.37 -8.46
C SER A 290 13.13 15.11 -8.37
N ILE A 291 12.75 13.83 -8.35
CA ILE A 291 11.36 13.38 -8.35
C ILE A 291 11.11 12.61 -7.07
N ARG A 292 10.18 13.10 -6.25
CA ARG A 292 9.69 12.37 -5.10
C ARG A 292 8.89 11.15 -5.58
N LEU A 293 9.27 9.95 -5.12
CA LEU A 293 8.52 8.74 -5.45
C LEU A 293 7.23 8.65 -4.65
N LEU A 294 6.16 8.32 -5.35
CA LEU A 294 4.97 7.75 -4.74
C LEU A 294 5.22 6.27 -4.50
N HIS A 295 4.56 5.69 -3.52
CA HIS A 295 4.51 4.24 -3.38
C HIS A 295 3.20 3.73 -3.98
N ASN A 296 3.28 2.68 -4.80
CA ASN A 296 2.09 2.05 -5.35
C ASN A 296 1.48 1.14 -4.28
N ASP A 297 0.79 1.73 -3.30
CA ASP A 297 0.14 0.98 -2.22
C ASP A 297 -0.96 0.03 -2.73
N PHE A 298 -1.37 0.18 -3.99
CA PHE A 298 -2.33 -0.72 -4.67
C PHE A 298 -1.66 -1.93 -5.32
N ARG A 299 -0.35 -1.90 -5.56
CA ARG A 299 0.38 -3.04 -6.13
C ARG A 299 0.80 -3.95 -4.98
N ILE A 300 0.24 -5.14 -4.97
CA ILE A 300 0.03 -5.86 -3.72
C ILE A 300 1.19 -6.81 -3.38
N SER A 301 2.21 -7.00 -4.22
CA SER A 301 3.29 -7.94 -3.88
C SER A 301 4.71 -7.55 -4.34
N SER A 302 5.64 -7.78 -3.42
CA SER A 302 7.09 -7.84 -3.59
C SER A 302 7.56 -9.28 -3.36
N LYS A 303 8.79 -9.63 -3.73
CA LYS A 303 9.30 -11.01 -3.65
C LYS A 303 10.51 -11.12 -2.74
N ILE A 304 10.62 -12.23 -2.02
CA ILE A 304 11.89 -12.68 -1.42
C ILE A 304 12.50 -13.70 -2.36
N MET A 305 13.76 -13.49 -2.74
CA MET A 305 14.47 -14.32 -3.70
C MET A 305 15.83 -14.75 -3.13
N ASP A 306 16.34 -15.89 -3.60
CA ASP A 306 17.75 -16.23 -3.43
C ASP A 306 18.63 -15.58 -4.52
N ASP A 307 19.94 -15.78 -4.41
CA ASP A 307 20.94 -15.23 -5.33
C ASP A 307 20.90 -15.84 -6.73
N SER A 308 20.14 -16.92 -6.94
CA SER A 308 19.85 -17.49 -8.26
C SER A 308 18.62 -16.85 -8.93
N GLY A 309 17.91 -15.98 -8.23
CA GLY A 309 16.65 -15.38 -8.67
C GLY A 309 15.43 -16.27 -8.43
N LYS A 310 15.58 -17.37 -7.69
CA LYS A 310 14.45 -18.22 -7.33
C LYS A 310 13.61 -17.52 -6.25
N VAL A 311 12.31 -17.42 -6.50
CA VAL A 311 11.35 -16.90 -5.52
C VAL A 311 11.22 -17.89 -4.37
N LEU A 312 11.49 -17.39 -3.17
CA LEU A 312 11.37 -18.12 -1.90
C LEU A 312 10.03 -17.85 -1.23
N ASP A 313 9.56 -16.61 -1.31
CA ASP A 313 8.27 -16.17 -0.74
C ASP A 313 7.79 -14.88 -1.44
N GLU A 314 6.52 -14.55 -1.26
CA GLU A 314 5.92 -13.30 -1.71
C GLU A 314 5.52 -12.45 -0.50
N LEU A 315 6.00 -11.22 -0.47
CA LEU A 315 5.68 -10.21 0.51
C LEU A 315 4.55 -9.36 -0.03
N TRP A 316 3.36 -9.59 0.47
CA TRP A 316 2.25 -8.75 0.13
C TRP A 316 2.37 -7.43 0.90
N ASN A 317 2.02 -6.28 0.31
CA ASN A 317 1.93 -5.04 1.08
C ASN A 317 0.87 -5.18 2.20
N GLU A 318 -0.11 -6.06 1.99
CA GLU A 318 -1.05 -6.54 3.01
C GLU A 318 -0.36 -7.36 4.13
N ARG A 319 0.76 -8.03 3.84
CA ARG A 319 1.57 -8.85 4.77
C ARG A 319 2.59 -8.06 5.59
N VAL A 320 2.65 -6.72 5.48
CA VAL A 320 3.12 -5.86 6.61
C VAL A 320 2.33 -6.22 7.89
N PHE A 321 1.13 -6.80 7.72
CA PHE A 321 0.34 -7.46 8.75
C PHE A 321 0.02 -8.91 8.33
N ASN A 322 1.01 -9.81 8.35
CA ASN A 322 0.79 -11.22 7.96
C ASN A 322 -0.28 -11.91 8.83
N LYS A 323 -1.45 -12.17 8.23
CA LYS A 323 -2.65 -12.80 8.83
C LYS A 323 -2.46 -14.27 9.21
N GLU A 324 -1.59 -15.03 8.55
CA GLU A 324 -1.44 -16.48 8.80
C GLU A 324 -0.58 -16.78 10.04
N GLU A 325 0.43 -15.94 10.32
CA GLU A 325 1.31 -16.11 11.49
C GLU A 325 0.61 -15.83 12.84
N ARG A 326 -0.40 -14.94 12.87
CA ARG A 326 -1.21 -14.67 14.08
C ARG A 326 -2.17 -15.81 14.41
N LEU A 327 -2.77 -16.44 13.41
CA LEU A 327 -3.67 -17.59 13.60
C LEU A 327 -2.94 -18.77 14.25
N GLN A 328 -1.68 -19.01 13.86
CA GLN A 328 -0.87 -20.10 14.42
C GLN A 328 -0.44 -19.86 15.88
N ARG A 329 -0.34 -18.60 16.34
CA ARG A 329 0.07 -18.28 17.73
C ARG A 329 -1.04 -18.34 18.77
N PHE A 330 -2.30 -18.24 18.36
CA PHE A 330 -3.45 -18.26 19.29
C PHE A 330 -4.29 -19.54 19.20
N PHE A 331 -4.05 -20.39 18.21
CA PHE A 331 -4.72 -21.68 18.05
C PHE A 331 -3.75 -22.81 17.68
N SER A 332 -2.58 -22.87 18.34
CA SER A 332 -1.88 -24.15 18.50
C SER A 332 -2.68 -25.01 19.48
N TYR A 333 -3.18 -26.17 19.03
CA TYR A 333 -3.72 -27.21 19.90
C TYR A 333 -2.66 -27.74 20.88
#